data_AF-A0A7X6X285-F1
#
_entry.id   AF-A0A7X6X285-F1
#
_cell.length_a   1.000
_cell.length_b   1.000
_cell.length_c   1.000
_cell.angle_alpha   90.00
_cell.angle_beta   90.00
_cell.angle_gamma   90.00
#
_symmetry.space_group_name_H-M   'P 1'
#
loop_
_entity.id
_entity.type
_entity.pdbx_description
1 polymer ?
#
loop_
_entity_poly.entity_id
_entity_poly.type
_entity_poly.pdbx_seq_one_letter_code
_entity_poly.pdbx_strand_id
1 'polypeptide(L)'
;MKLIVGLGNPGPRYETTRHNVGFMTADLIADSLDAVFKQSRHGALLAEAFYRGQKILVAKPMTYMNLSGQAVASLFNWYKLDVKDLIIVYDDMDLEVGRLRIRGRGSAGGQKGMASIIRVLGTEELVRIRIGVGRPLEGWG
;
A
#
# COMPACT_ATOMS: atom_id res chain seq x y z
N MET A 1 -8.09 -5.24 14.51
CA MET A 1 -7.35 -5.83 13.38
C MET A 1 -6.60 -4.73 12.67
N LYS A 2 -5.45 -5.00 12.04
CA LYS A 2 -4.77 -4.02 11.16
C LYS A 2 -4.87 -4.45 9.70
N LEU A 3 -4.98 -3.47 8.81
CA LEU A 3 -4.89 -3.65 7.37
C LEU A 3 -3.65 -2.91 6.86
N ILE A 4 -2.67 -3.66 6.36
CA ILE A 4 -1.46 -3.14 5.74
C ILE A 4 -1.62 -3.28 4.23
N VAL A 5 -1.59 -2.17 3.50
CA VAL A 5 -1.78 -2.14 2.05
C VAL A 5 -0.48 -1.73 1.38
N GLY A 6 0.09 -2.62 0.56
CA GLY A 6 1.18 -2.29 -0.34
C GLY A 6 0.64 -1.74 -1.66
N LEU A 7 1.07 -0.56 -2.09
CA LEU A 7 0.69 -0.02 -3.40
C LEU A 7 1.62 -0.51 -4.52
N GLY A 8 1.04 -0.66 -5.71
CA GLY A 8 1.72 -1.17 -6.90
C GLY A 8 0.73 -1.32 -8.06
N ASN A 9 1.24 -1.71 -9.23
CA ASN A 9 0.44 -2.16 -10.37
C ASN A 9 0.56 -3.67 -10.55
N PRO A 10 -0.54 -4.35 -10.93
CA PRO A 10 -0.53 -5.78 -11.24
C PRO A 10 0.10 -6.05 -12.61
N GLY A 11 0.75 -7.20 -12.73
CA GLY A 11 1.26 -7.74 -14.00
C GLY A 11 2.79 -7.74 -14.09
N PRO A 12 3.38 -8.68 -14.86
CA PRO A 12 4.83 -8.96 -14.83
C PRO A 12 5.71 -7.75 -15.15
N ARG A 13 5.25 -6.87 -16.06
CA ARG A 13 5.98 -5.68 -16.48
C ARG A 13 6.23 -4.65 -15.37
N TYR A 14 5.51 -4.74 -14.25
CA TYR A 14 5.63 -3.79 -13.14
C TYR A 14 6.40 -4.33 -11.95
N GLU A 15 6.66 -5.64 -11.90
CA GLU A 15 7.16 -6.34 -10.71
C GLU A 15 8.43 -5.72 -10.13
N THR A 16 9.34 -5.25 -10.98
CA THR A 16 10.64 -4.68 -10.59
C THR A 16 10.69 -3.15 -10.66
N THR A 17 9.55 -2.49 -10.86
CA THR A 17 9.50 -1.02 -10.95
C THR A 17 9.54 -0.38 -9.57
N ARG A 18 10.09 0.85 -9.49
CA ARG A 18 10.13 1.65 -8.24
C ARG A 18 8.73 1.83 -7.63
N HIS A 19 7.70 1.99 -8.47
CA HIS A 19 6.30 2.11 -8.05
C HIS A 19 5.71 0.85 -7.40
N ASN A 20 6.35 -0.31 -7.55
CA ASN A 20 5.90 -1.57 -6.95
C ASN A 20 6.59 -1.89 -5.61
N VAL A 21 7.39 -0.97 -5.05
CA VAL A 21 8.03 -1.20 -3.74
C VAL A 21 7.03 -1.48 -2.61
N GLY A 22 5.80 -0.96 -2.72
CA GLY A 22 4.73 -1.29 -1.78
C GLY A 22 4.29 -2.75 -1.89
N PHE A 23 4.15 -3.30 -3.10
CA PHE A 23 3.89 -4.73 -3.31
C PHE A 23 5.05 -5.59 -2.81
N MET A 24 6.30 -5.23 -3.13
CA MET A 24 7.48 -5.95 -2.63
C MET A 24 7.51 -5.98 -1.10
N THR A 25 7.16 -4.86 -0.46
CA THR A 25 7.08 -4.78 1.00
C THR A 25 5.94 -5.65 1.55
N ALA A 26 4.79 -5.68 0.89
CA ALA A 26 3.69 -6.55 1.27
C ALA A 26 4.06 -8.03 1.15
N ASP A 27 4.84 -8.41 0.14
CA ASP A 27 5.38 -9.77 -0.03
C ASP A 27 6.32 -10.14 1.12
N LEU A 28 7.27 -9.26 1.47
CA LEU A 28 8.17 -9.49 2.60
C LEU A 28 7.44 -9.58 3.95
N ILE A 29 6.41 -8.75 4.17
CA ILE A 29 5.61 -8.81 5.40
C ILE A 29 4.85 -10.14 5.46
N ALA A 30 4.20 -10.55 4.38
CA ALA A 30 3.45 -11.80 4.34
C ALA A 30 4.35 -13.01 4.58
N ASP A 31 5.53 -13.03 3.94
CA ASP A 31 6.56 -14.07 4.14
C ASP A 31 7.02 -14.15 5.60
N SER A 32 7.33 -13.01 6.23
CA SER A 32 7.73 -12.96 7.65
C SER A 32 6.64 -13.39 8.65
N LEU A 33 5.39 -13.47 8.18
CA LEU A 33 4.22 -13.88 8.95
C LEU A 33 3.71 -15.28 8.56
N ASP A 34 4.45 -16.03 7.73
CA ASP A 34 4.06 -17.33 7.18
C ASP A 34 2.68 -17.31 6.50
N ALA A 35 2.35 -16.18 5.85
CA ALA A 35 1.04 -15.92 5.28
C ALA A 35 1.08 -15.95 3.76
N VAL A 36 0.07 -16.60 3.16
CA VAL A 36 -0.03 -16.77 1.70
C VAL A 36 -1.11 -15.86 1.13
N PHE A 37 -0.78 -15.13 0.05
CA PHE A 37 -1.73 -14.31 -0.67
C PHE A 37 -2.78 -15.16 -1.40
N LYS A 38 -4.05 -14.80 -1.22
CA LYS A 38 -5.20 -15.37 -1.93
C LYS A 38 -6.00 -14.27 -2.61
N GLN A 39 -6.59 -14.59 -3.76
CA GLN A 39 -7.51 -13.69 -4.44
C GLN A 39 -8.73 -13.40 -3.57
N SER A 40 -9.08 -12.13 -3.43
CA SER A 40 -10.32 -11.71 -2.79
C SER A 40 -11.29 -11.11 -3.80
N ARG A 41 -12.58 -11.10 -3.44
CA ARG A 41 -13.63 -10.41 -4.20
C ARG A 41 -13.55 -8.88 -4.14
N HIS A 42 -12.62 -8.33 -3.37
CA HIS A 42 -12.45 -6.89 -3.13
C HIS A 42 -11.44 -6.25 -4.08
N GLY A 43 -11.09 -6.93 -5.18
CA GLY A 43 -10.10 -6.44 -6.14
C GLY A 43 -8.70 -6.37 -5.54
N ALA A 44 -8.35 -7.30 -4.65
CA ALA A 44 -7.04 -7.35 -3.99
C ALA A 44 -6.61 -8.80 -3.73
N LEU A 45 -5.30 -9.05 -3.72
CA LEU A 45 -4.71 -10.21 -3.07
C LEU A 45 -4.61 -9.95 -1.57
N LEU A 46 -4.99 -10.91 -0.74
CA LEU A 46 -4.97 -10.82 0.71
C LEU A 46 -4.14 -11.95 1.33
N ALA A 47 -3.25 -11.60 2.25
CA ALA A 47 -2.60 -12.55 3.14
C ALA A 47 -3.03 -12.24 4.58
N GLU A 48 -3.47 -13.27 5.31
CA GLU A 48 -3.98 -13.13 6.68
C GLU A 48 -3.04 -13.85 7.65
N ALA A 49 -2.73 -13.18 8.75
CA ALA A 49 -1.91 -13.74 9.82
C ALA A 49 -2.37 -13.27 11.20
N PHE A 50 -1.91 -13.97 12.23
CA PHE A 50 -1.97 -13.50 13.62
C PHE A 50 -0.56 -13.18 14.10
N TYR A 51 -0.36 -11.95 14.56
CA TYR A 51 0.91 -11.51 15.14
C TYR A 51 0.65 -10.97 16.54
N ARG A 52 1.29 -11.56 17.56
CA ARG A 52 1.11 -11.20 18.98
C ARG A 52 -0.36 -11.13 19.43
N GLY A 53 -1.17 -12.10 19.00
CA GLY A 53 -2.60 -12.17 19.32
C GLY A 53 -3.50 -11.20 18.53
N GLN A 54 -2.94 -10.40 17.62
CA GLN A 54 -3.68 -9.47 16.78
C GLN A 54 -3.75 -9.98 15.33
N LYS A 55 -4.96 -9.99 14.77
CA LYS A 55 -5.17 -10.26 13.34
C LYS A 55 -4.61 -9.13 12.48
N ILE A 56 -3.73 -9.48 11.55
CA ILE A 56 -3.14 -8.61 10.53
C ILE A 56 -3.61 -9.12 9.17
N LEU A 57 -4.10 -8.18 8.36
CA LEU A 57 -4.43 -8.41 6.96
C LEU A 57 -3.45 -7.62 6.10
N VAL A 58 -2.72 -8.28 5.21
CA VAL A 58 -1.84 -7.66 4.23
C VAL A 58 -2.55 -7.70 2.89
N ALA A 59 -2.59 -6.57 2.17
CA ALA A 59 -3.30 -6.44 0.91
C ALA A 59 -2.42 -5.88 -0.20
N LYS A 60 -2.56 -6.44 -1.40
CA LYS A 60 -2.06 -5.90 -2.66
C LYS A 60 -3.26 -5.61 -3.59
N PRO A 61 -3.67 -4.34 -3.77
CA PRO A 61 -4.75 -3.98 -4.69
C PRO A 61 -4.45 -4.46 -6.11
N MET A 62 -5.29 -5.31 -6.68
CA MET A 62 -5.14 -5.82 -8.05
C MET A 62 -5.81 -4.89 -9.09
N THR A 63 -6.04 -3.64 -8.70
CA THR A 63 -6.41 -2.55 -9.60
C THR A 63 -5.16 -1.86 -10.12
N TYR A 64 -5.29 -0.95 -11.09
CA TYR A 64 -4.20 -0.02 -11.40
C TYR A 64 -3.98 0.98 -10.26
N MET A 65 -2.77 1.53 -10.16
CA MET A 65 -2.33 2.44 -9.10
C MET A 65 -3.29 3.62 -8.89
N ASN A 66 -3.78 4.25 -9.95
CA ASN A 66 -4.72 5.37 -9.86
C ASN A 66 -6.13 4.96 -9.38
N LEU A 67 -6.42 3.66 -9.27
CA LEU A 67 -7.69 3.09 -8.83
C LEU A 67 -7.56 2.34 -7.49
N SER A 68 -6.40 2.35 -6.84
CA SER A 68 -6.17 1.65 -5.56
C SER A 68 -7.19 2.00 -4.48
N GLY A 69 -7.73 3.22 -4.48
CA GLY A 69 -8.75 3.65 -3.53
C GLY A 69 -10.02 2.78 -3.56
N GLN A 70 -10.39 2.22 -4.72
CA GLN A 70 -11.58 1.36 -4.84
C GLN A 70 -11.42 0.05 -4.06
N ALA A 71 -10.30 -0.64 -4.24
CA ALA A 71 -10.00 -1.88 -3.53
C ALA A 71 -9.83 -1.64 -2.03
N VAL A 72 -9.09 -0.58 -1.67
CA VAL A 72 -8.88 -0.20 -0.26
C VAL A 72 -10.18 0.15 0.44
N ALA A 73 -11.06 0.94 -0.18
CA ALA A 73 -12.36 1.27 0.39
C ALA A 73 -13.28 0.05 0.52
N SER A 74 -13.26 -0.85 -0.46
CA SER A 74 -14.02 -2.11 -0.38
C SER A 74 -13.59 -2.94 0.84
N LEU A 75 -12.28 -3.11 1.06
CA LEU A 75 -11.74 -3.81 2.22
C LEU A 75 -12.04 -3.07 3.53
N PHE A 76 -11.79 -1.76 3.56
CA PHE A 76 -12.01 -0.90 4.73
C PHE A 76 -13.45 -1.01 5.24
N ASN A 77 -14.43 -0.91 4.34
CA ASN A 77 -15.84 -1.00 4.67
C ASN A 77 -16.25 -2.43 5.05
N TRP A 78 -15.76 -3.45 4.33
CA TRP A 78 -16.09 -4.85 4.59
C TRP A 78 -15.63 -5.30 5.99
N TYR A 79 -14.40 -4.94 6.36
CA TYR A 79 -13.83 -5.28 7.66
C TYR A 79 -14.17 -4.26 8.77
N LYS A 80 -14.97 -3.24 8.47
CA LYS A 80 -15.43 -2.20 9.40
C LYS A 80 -14.26 -1.57 10.17
N LEU A 81 -13.23 -1.18 9.44
CA LEU A 81 -12.00 -0.64 10.01
C LEU A 81 -12.14 0.84 10.36
N ASP A 82 -11.36 1.30 11.33
CA ASP A 82 -11.11 2.72 11.55
C ASP A 82 -9.87 3.17 10.75
N VAL A 83 -9.74 4.48 10.49
CA VAL A 83 -8.56 5.04 9.80
C VAL A 83 -7.23 4.71 10.48
N LYS A 84 -7.23 4.58 11.82
CA LYS A 84 -6.06 4.18 12.63
C LYS A 84 -5.64 2.72 12.42
N ASP A 85 -6.50 1.90 11.82
CA ASP A 85 -6.25 0.49 11.55
C ASP A 85 -5.68 0.26 10.14
N LEU A 86 -5.68 1.30 9.31
CA LEU A 86 -5.20 1.28 7.94
C LEU A 86 -3.78 1.85 7.85
N ILE A 87 -2.86 1.08 7.29
CA ILE A 87 -1.47 1.46 7.02
C ILE A 87 -1.23 1.31 5.51
N ILE A 88 -0.82 2.39 4.85
CA ILE A 88 -0.50 2.39 3.42
C ILE A 88 1.01 2.46 3.22
N VAL A 89 1.57 1.53 2.43
CA VAL A 89 3.00 1.46 2.10
C VAL A 89 3.20 1.74 0.62
N TYR A 90 4.03 2.73 0.29
CA TYR A 90 4.21 3.17 -1.09
C TYR A 90 5.56 3.88 -1.33
N ASP A 91 5.89 4.07 -2.61
CA ASP A 91 7.10 4.69 -3.11
C ASP A 91 7.11 6.22 -3.00
N ASP A 92 8.29 6.80 -2.79
CA ASP A 92 8.45 8.23 -2.66
C ASP A 92 9.71 8.72 -3.36
N MET A 93 9.52 9.47 -4.44
CA MET A 93 10.62 9.99 -5.25
C MET A 93 11.37 11.12 -4.55
N ASP A 94 10.74 11.81 -3.59
CA ASP A 94 11.37 12.92 -2.86
C ASP A 94 12.24 12.46 -1.69
N LEU A 95 12.23 11.16 -1.39
CA LEU A 95 13.11 10.55 -0.42
C LEU A 95 14.25 9.80 -1.12
N GLU A 96 15.45 9.93 -0.56
CA GLU A 96 16.63 9.17 -0.97
C GLU A 96 16.35 7.66 -0.94
N VAL A 97 16.96 6.92 -1.87
CA VAL A 97 16.78 5.47 -1.98
C VAL A 97 17.06 4.78 -0.64
N GLY A 98 16.12 3.95 -0.19
CA GLY A 98 16.23 3.21 1.08
C GLY A 98 15.81 4.00 2.32
N ARG A 99 15.52 5.30 2.20
CA ARG A 99 15.06 6.11 3.33
C ARG A 99 13.59 5.86 3.63
N LEU A 100 13.28 5.56 4.88
CA LEU A 100 11.91 5.32 5.35
C LEU A 100 11.36 6.54 6.09
N ARG A 101 10.09 6.87 5.87
CA ARG A 101 9.38 7.93 6.60
C ARG A 101 7.95 7.51 6.94
N ILE A 102 7.61 7.59 8.22
CA ILE A 102 6.25 7.30 8.71
C ILE A 102 5.53 8.60 9.04
N ARG A 103 4.26 8.72 8.62
CA ARG A 103 3.37 9.86 8.92
C ARG A 103 1.95 9.40 9.18
N GLY A 104 1.27 10.03 10.14
CA GLY A 104 -0.15 9.78 10.44
C GLY A 104 -1.12 10.61 9.58
N ARG A 105 -0.63 11.69 8.96
CA ARG A 105 -1.45 12.60 8.14
C ARG A 105 -0.68 13.21 6.97
N GLY A 106 -1.41 13.74 5.99
CA GLY A 106 -0.88 14.58 4.91
C GLY A 106 -1.41 14.22 3.52
N SER A 107 -1.07 15.08 2.56
CA SER A 107 -1.48 14.92 1.16
C SER A 107 -0.77 13.76 0.46
N ALA A 108 -1.21 13.46 -0.77
CA ALA A 108 -0.67 12.36 -1.58
C ALA A 108 0.79 12.55 -2.03
N GLY A 109 1.33 13.78 -2.00
CA GLY A 109 2.70 14.06 -2.43
C GLY A 109 3.00 13.60 -3.87
N GLY A 110 2.03 13.75 -4.79
CA GLY A 110 2.17 13.32 -6.18
C GLY A 110 1.95 11.82 -6.44
N GLN A 111 1.79 11.00 -5.39
CA GLN A 111 1.60 9.56 -5.55
C GLN A 111 0.13 9.21 -5.89
N LYS A 112 -0.09 8.62 -7.06
CA LYS A 112 -1.43 8.42 -7.66
C LYS A 112 -2.34 7.48 -6.85
N GLY A 113 -1.78 6.44 -6.22
CA GLY A 113 -2.55 5.51 -5.41
C GLY A 113 -2.95 6.10 -4.06
N MET A 114 -2.07 6.82 -3.39
CA MET A 114 -2.37 7.59 -2.18
C MET A 114 -3.44 8.66 -2.48
N ALA A 115 -3.33 9.37 -3.62
CA ALA A 115 -4.35 10.31 -4.07
C ALA A 115 -5.71 9.63 -4.31
N SER A 116 -5.70 8.44 -4.92
CA SER A 116 -6.91 7.63 -5.13
C SER A 116 -7.56 7.25 -3.80
N ILE A 117 -6.78 6.79 -2.82
CA ILE A 117 -7.25 6.39 -1.50
C ILE A 117 -7.83 7.58 -0.73
N ILE A 118 -7.10 8.70 -0.66
CA ILE A 118 -7.58 9.93 -0.01
C ILE A 118 -8.91 10.37 -0.62
N ARG A 119 -9.02 10.38 -1.95
CA ARG A 119 -10.24 10.78 -2.66
C ARG A 119 -11.42 9.86 -2.33
N VAL A 120 -11.21 8.54 -2.31
CA VAL A 120 -12.31 7.58 -2.08
C VAL A 120 -12.70 7.50 -0.61
N LEU A 121 -11.74 7.58 0.32
CA LEU A 121 -12.02 7.55 1.76
C LEU A 121 -12.40 8.92 2.34
N GLY A 122 -12.18 10.01 1.61
CA GLY A 122 -12.53 11.37 2.02
C GLY A 122 -11.70 11.92 3.18
N THR A 123 -10.48 11.39 3.39
CA THR A 123 -9.64 11.80 4.52
C THR A 123 -8.14 11.70 4.21
N GLU A 124 -7.38 12.63 4.78
CA GLU A 124 -5.92 12.61 4.80
C GLU A 124 -5.35 12.06 6.11
N GLU A 125 -6.16 11.58 7.05
CA GLU A 125 -5.72 11.09 8.37
C GLU A 125 -5.46 9.57 8.35
N LEU A 126 -4.51 9.14 7.52
CA LEU A 126 -4.15 7.74 7.26
C LEU A 126 -2.71 7.42 7.73
N VAL A 127 -2.46 6.27 8.35
CA VAL A 127 -1.05 5.91 8.61
C VAL A 127 -0.38 5.56 7.28
N ARG A 128 0.79 6.13 7.01
CA ARG A 128 1.55 5.83 5.80
C ARG A 128 3.04 5.64 6.06
N ILE A 129 3.60 4.68 5.33
CA ILE A 129 5.03 4.37 5.28
C ILE A 129 5.49 4.69 3.86
N ARG A 130 6.32 5.73 3.76
CA ARG A 130 6.92 6.19 2.50
C ARG A 130 8.31 5.59 2.37
N ILE A 131 8.55 4.92 1.25
CA ILE A 131 9.84 4.28 0.93
C ILE A 131 10.52 5.10 -0.15
N GLY A 132 11.68 5.65 0.16
CA GLY A 132 12.45 6.45 -0.79
C GLY A 132 12.95 5.62 -1.96
N VAL A 133 12.65 6.11 -3.17
CA VAL A 133 13.09 5.53 -4.45
C VAL A 133 13.91 6.51 -5.28
N GLY A 134 14.12 7.72 -4.77
CA GLY A 134 14.84 8.80 -5.43
C GLY A 134 14.14 9.32 -6.69
N ARG A 135 14.47 10.56 -7.07
CA ARG A 135 14.06 11.10 -8.36
C ARG A 135 14.87 10.42 -9.48
N PRO A 136 14.30 10.30 -10.69
CA PRO A 136 15.11 10.03 -11.87
C PRO A 136 16.21 11.09 -12.00
N LEU A 137 17.38 10.68 -12.49
CA LEU A 137 18.42 11.65 -12.87
C LEU A 137 17.88 12.51 -14.01
N GLU A 138 18.23 13.81 -14.03
CA GLU A 138 17.83 14.72 -15.11
C GLU A 138 18.18 14.13 -16.48
N GLY A 139 17.22 14.18 -17.42
CA GLY A 139 17.39 13.68 -18.80
C GLY A 139 16.93 12.24 -19.06
N TRP A 140 16.39 11.53 -18.06
CA TRP A 140 15.88 10.16 -18.21
C TRP A 140 14.39 10.05 -17.85
N GLY A 141 13.52 10.57 -18.72
CA GLY A 141 12.05 10.54 -18.58
C GLY A 141 11.33 10.20 -19.88
#